data_AF-A0A519S8Z2-F1
#
_entry.id   AF-A0A519S8Z2-F1
#
_cell.length_a   1.000
_cell.length_b   1.000
_cell.length_c   1.000
_cell.angle_alpha   90.00
_cell.angle_beta   90.00
_cell.angle_gamma   90.00
#
_symmetry.space_group_name_H-M   'P 1'
#
loop_
_entity.id
_entity.type
_entity.pdbx_description
1 polymer ?
#
loop_
_entity_poly.entity_id
_entity_poly.type
_entity_poly.pdbx_seq_one_letter_code
_entity_poly.pdbx_strand_id
1 'polypeptide(L)'
;MDYAAAITALEKVIALENKQKDKSQLAELLEHKDVVKPKAKVKKTESNLVKRELPYFKYHPDPTVTGAFETDTVVTCDCCKQPTDVYYTNPFFAVDDIEALCPWCIADGKAAEKFEGSFQDDISVDAVNDKDKLMELIERTPGYNGWQQEYWLAHCNDYCAFKGYVGWQEIEPLLDQFADIESDLASAGGLRLTELPNYLKDNGSCQGYLFQCICCNKYRLYYDFD
;
A
#
# COMPACT_ATOMS: atom_id res chain seq x y z
N MET A 1 45.31 -21.42 26.10
CA MET A 1 44.67 -20.13 26.45
C MET A 1 43.42 -20.04 25.62
N ASP A 2 42.26 -19.90 26.25
CA ASP A 2 40.96 -19.96 25.59
C ASP A 2 40.63 -18.62 24.93
N TYR A 3 40.93 -18.51 23.64
CA TYR A 3 40.71 -17.31 22.83
C TYR A 3 39.22 -17.05 22.54
N ALA A 4 38.34 -18.04 22.75
CA ALA A 4 36.91 -17.89 22.47
C ALA A 4 36.22 -16.89 23.40
N ALA A 5 36.61 -16.89 24.68
CA ALA A 5 36.11 -15.92 25.66
C ALA A 5 36.55 -14.48 25.34
N ALA A 6 37.77 -14.30 24.82
CA ALA A 6 38.29 -12.99 24.42
C ALA A 6 37.59 -12.44 23.17
N ILE A 7 37.33 -13.29 22.17
CA ILE A 7 36.57 -12.91 20.96
C ILE A 7 35.15 -12.49 21.33
N THR A 8 34.48 -13.29 22.16
CA THR A 8 33.11 -12.98 22.63
C THR A 8 33.05 -11.65 23.39
N ALA A 9 34.08 -11.34 24.17
CA ALA A 9 34.17 -10.06 24.87
C ALA A 9 34.37 -8.88 23.89
N LEU A 10 35.21 -9.06 22.85
CA LEU A 10 35.44 -8.06 21.83
C LEU A 10 34.17 -7.75 21.01
N GLU A 11 33.44 -8.78 20.59
CA GLU A 11 32.19 -8.64 19.85
C GLU A 11 31.13 -7.86 20.64
N LYS A 12 31.05 -8.10 21.96
CA LYS A 12 30.15 -7.34 22.85
C LYS A 12 30.54 -5.87 22.95
N VAL A 13 31.82 -5.55 22.99
CA VAL A 13 32.30 -4.16 23.03
C VAL A 13 31.97 -3.45 21.73
N ILE A 14 32.24 -4.07 20.58
CA ILE A 14 31.90 -3.52 19.25
C ILE A 14 30.39 -3.26 19.13
N ALA A 15 29.56 -4.20 19.61
CA ALA A 15 28.10 -4.03 19.60
C ALA A 15 27.62 -2.87 20.48
N LEU A 16 28.26 -2.65 21.64
CA LEU A 16 27.96 -1.53 22.53
C LEU A 16 28.39 -0.19 21.93
N GLU A 17 29.57 -0.13 21.32
CA GLU A 17 30.08 1.06 20.63
C GLU A 17 29.20 1.45 19.44
N ASN A 18 28.79 0.48 18.61
CA ASN A 18 27.86 0.72 17.51
C ASN A 18 26.51 1.23 18.03
N LYS A 19 25.97 0.64 19.10
CA LYS A 19 24.70 1.09 19.70
C LYS A 19 24.80 2.50 20.32
N GLN A 20 25.96 2.89 20.83
CA GLN A 20 26.21 4.26 21.29
C GLN A 20 26.32 5.24 20.13
N LYS A 21 26.98 4.84 19.04
CA LYS A 21 27.11 5.64 17.81
C LYS A 21 25.76 5.86 17.14
N ASP A 22 24.90 4.83 17.06
CA ASP A 22 23.53 4.95 16.56
C ASP A 22 22.70 5.91 17.44
N LYS A 23 22.89 5.87 18.76
CA LYS A 23 22.22 6.79 19.69
C LYS A 23 22.69 8.23 19.56
N SER A 24 23.99 8.47 19.37
CA SER A 24 24.53 9.82 19.19
C SER A 24 24.09 10.41 17.85
N GLN A 25 24.10 9.60 16.77
CA GLN A 25 23.59 10.02 15.46
C GLN A 25 22.08 10.30 15.49
N LEU A 26 21.30 9.48 16.20
CA LEU A 26 19.87 9.72 16.40
C LEU A 26 19.62 10.99 17.24
N ALA A 27 20.46 11.29 18.22
CA ALA A 27 20.36 12.51 19.01
C ALA A 27 20.69 13.77 18.18
N GLU A 28 21.73 13.72 17.34
CA GLU A 28 22.07 14.80 16.39
C GLU A 28 20.93 15.05 15.38
N LEU A 29 20.32 13.99 14.86
CA LEU A 29 19.16 14.10 13.96
C LEU A 29 17.94 14.74 14.64
N LEU A 30 17.73 14.48 15.94
CA LEU A 30 16.61 15.05 16.70
C LEU A 30 16.81 16.52 17.11
N GLU A 31 18.02 17.06 17.02
CA GLU A 31 18.31 18.47 17.30
C GLU A 31 17.97 19.40 16.11
N HIS A 32 17.75 18.84 14.90
CA HIS A 32 17.24 19.57 13.75
C HIS A 32 15.70 19.63 13.80
N LYS A 33 15.12 20.84 13.79
CA LYS A 33 13.69 21.11 14.11
C LYS A 33 12.62 20.59 13.14
N ASP A 34 12.99 19.79 12.12
CA ASP A 34 12.05 19.28 11.11
C ASP A 34 11.96 17.74 11.06
N VAL A 35 12.41 17.02 12.10
CA VAL A 35 12.29 15.56 12.16
C VAL A 35 10.99 15.12 12.84
N VAL A 36 10.11 14.47 12.07
CA VAL A 36 8.92 13.76 12.57
C VAL A 36 9.37 12.75 13.64
N LYS A 37 8.81 12.86 14.85
CA LYS A 37 9.12 11.96 15.96
C LYS A 37 8.85 10.50 15.53
N PRO A 38 9.78 9.56 15.78
CA PRO A 38 9.52 8.15 15.53
C PRO A 38 8.29 7.70 16.33
N LYS A 39 7.28 7.13 15.65
CA LYS A 39 6.15 6.45 16.31
C LYS A 39 6.72 5.43 17.29
N ALA A 40 6.23 5.46 18.52
CA ALA A 40 6.71 4.58 19.59
C ALA A 40 6.62 3.11 19.14
N LYS A 41 7.67 2.33 19.36
CA LYS A 41 7.64 0.88 19.12
C LYS A 41 6.60 0.25 20.06
N VAL A 42 5.41 -0.01 19.53
CA VAL A 42 4.34 -0.73 20.21
C VAL A 42 4.77 -2.19 20.38
N LYS A 43 4.53 -2.74 21.57
CA LYS A 43 4.84 -4.13 21.90
C LYS A 43 3.94 -5.05 21.07
N LYS A 44 4.54 -5.80 20.14
CA LYS A 44 3.88 -6.89 19.42
C LYS A 44 3.33 -7.90 20.44
N THR A 45 2.02 -8.04 20.47
CA THR A 45 1.32 -9.02 21.30
C THR A 45 0.66 -10.01 20.35
N GLU A 46 0.92 -11.31 20.50
CA GLU A 46 0.33 -12.35 19.66
C GLU A 46 -1.21 -12.27 19.70
N SER A 47 -1.86 -12.27 18.52
CA SER A 47 -3.31 -12.17 18.41
C SER A 47 -3.98 -13.47 18.86
N ASN A 48 -4.87 -13.39 19.85
CA ASN A 48 -5.76 -14.48 20.27
C ASN A 48 -7.18 -14.30 19.71
N LEU A 49 -7.32 -13.56 18.60
CA LEU A 49 -8.61 -13.30 17.97
C LEU A 49 -9.10 -14.52 17.20
N VAL A 50 -10.42 -14.69 17.16
CA VAL A 50 -11.05 -15.70 16.31
C VAL A 50 -10.75 -15.35 14.86
N LYS A 51 -10.03 -16.24 14.16
CA LYS A 51 -9.75 -16.07 12.73
C LYS A 51 -11.06 -16.04 11.96
N ARG A 52 -11.38 -14.87 11.42
CA ARG A 52 -12.49 -14.64 10.48
C ARG A 52 -11.91 -14.67 9.08
N GLU A 53 -12.61 -15.27 8.14
CA GLU A 53 -12.21 -15.20 6.73
C GLU A 53 -12.23 -13.75 6.26
N LEU A 54 -11.18 -13.36 5.52
CA LEU A 54 -11.08 -12.05 4.92
C LEU A 54 -12.17 -11.90 3.84
N PRO A 55 -12.86 -10.74 3.78
CA PRO A 55 -13.74 -10.44 2.67
C PRO A 55 -12.98 -10.45 1.34
N TYR A 56 -13.65 -10.88 0.28
CA TYR A 56 -13.14 -10.75 -1.07
C TYR A 56 -13.45 -9.35 -1.60
N PHE A 57 -12.42 -8.65 -2.09
CA PHE A 57 -12.54 -7.34 -2.72
C PHE A 57 -12.29 -7.47 -4.21
N LYS A 58 -13.34 -7.29 -5.01
CA LYS A 58 -13.33 -7.48 -6.47
C LYS A 58 -12.18 -6.73 -7.16
N TYR A 59 -11.97 -5.47 -6.78
CA TYR A 59 -10.97 -4.60 -7.40
C TYR A 59 -9.63 -4.57 -6.65
N HIS A 60 -9.51 -5.19 -5.48
CA HIS A 60 -8.24 -5.30 -4.76
C HIS A 60 -8.16 -6.68 -4.09
N PRO A 61 -8.03 -7.77 -4.87
CA PRO A 61 -8.27 -9.13 -4.39
C PRO A 61 -7.26 -9.63 -3.35
N ASP A 62 -6.04 -9.08 -3.34
CA ASP A 62 -4.93 -9.54 -2.49
C ASP A 62 -4.38 -8.42 -1.57
N PRO A 63 -5.21 -7.74 -0.76
CA PRO A 63 -4.83 -6.49 -0.09
C PRO A 63 -3.76 -6.67 1.00
N THR A 64 -3.58 -7.88 1.54
CA THR A 64 -2.46 -8.18 2.45
C THR A 64 -1.14 -8.38 1.70
N VAL A 65 -1.18 -8.89 0.47
CA VAL A 65 0.03 -9.12 -0.34
C VAL A 65 0.57 -7.80 -0.88
N THR A 66 -0.33 -6.90 -1.29
CA THR A 66 0.02 -5.54 -1.73
C THR A 66 0.39 -4.61 -0.57
N GLY A 67 0.22 -5.04 0.68
CA GLY A 67 0.49 -4.22 1.86
C GLY A 67 -0.57 -3.17 2.15
N ALA A 68 -1.74 -3.23 1.53
CA ALA A 68 -2.87 -2.37 1.89
C ALA A 68 -3.46 -2.71 3.26
N PHE A 69 -3.33 -3.97 3.69
CA PHE A 69 -3.62 -4.39 5.05
C PHE A 69 -2.34 -4.75 5.82
N GLU A 70 -2.23 -4.18 7.02
CA GLU A 70 -1.25 -4.56 8.03
C GLU A 70 -1.81 -5.73 8.88
N THR A 71 -0.91 -6.62 9.33
CA THR A 71 -1.26 -7.79 10.16
C THR A 71 -0.27 -8.03 11.30
N ASP A 72 0.45 -7.00 11.74
CA ASP A 72 1.57 -7.13 12.67
C ASP A 72 1.17 -7.00 14.15
N THR A 73 0.02 -6.41 14.44
CA THR A 73 -0.53 -6.22 15.79
C THR A 73 -2.06 -6.26 15.80
N VAL A 74 -2.63 -6.34 17.01
CA VAL A 74 -4.07 -6.13 17.23
C VAL A 74 -4.33 -4.64 17.47
N VAL A 75 -5.24 -4.06 16.70
CA VAL A 75 -5.73 -2.68 16.86
C VAL A 75 -7.24 -2.66 17.06
N THR A 76 -7.80 -1.49 17.39
CA THR A 76 -9.25 -1.29 17.46
C THR A 76 -9.72 -0.62 16.18
N CYS A 77 -10.69 -1.21 15.47
CA CYS A 77 -11.28 -0.61 14.28
C CYS A 77 -12.04 0.67 14.63
N ASP A 78 -11.77 1.77 13.94
CA ASP A 78 -12.41 3.05 14.21
C ASP A 78 -13.90 3.10 13.86
N CYS A 79 -14.32 2.26 12.90
CA CYS A 79 -15.71 2.13 12.51
C CYS A 79 -16.53 1.36 13.57
N CYS A 80 -16.27 0.06 13.76
CA CYS A 80 -17.10 -0.81 14.61
C CYS A 80 -16.62 -0.95 16.06
N LYS A 81 -15.48 -0.34 16.41
CA LYS A 81 -14.83 -0.40 17.73
C LYS A 81 -14.52 -1.81 18.22
N GLN A 82 -14.48 -2.79 17.31
CA GLN A 82 -14.05 -4.16 17.60
C GLN A 82 -12.54 -4.32 17.40
N PRO A 83 -11.88 -5.19 18.19
CA PRO A 83 -10.49 -5.53 17.96
C PRO A 83 -10.31 -6.30 16.64
N THR A 84 -9.21 -6.04 15.93
CA THR A 84 -8.85 -6.69 14.66
C THR A 84 -7.33 -6.87 14.59
N ASP A 85 -6.88 -8.01 14.06
CA ASP A 85 -5.46 -8.31 13.78
C ASP A 85 -5.09 -8.14 12.29
N VAL A 86 -6.03 -7.62 11.51
CA VAL A 86 -5.85 -7.22 10.13
C VAL A 86 -6.57 -5.90 9.92
N TYR A 87 -5.89 -4.89 9.38
CA TYR A 87 -6.44 -3.54 9.31
C TYR A 87 -5.81 -2.71 8.20
N TYR A 88 -6.55 -1.70 7.75
CA TYR A 88 -6.19 -0.72 6.74
C TYR A 88 -5.74 0.59 7.39
N THR A 89 -4.62 1.13 6.94
CA THR A 89 -4.00 2.39 7.41
C THR A 89 -3.67 3.38 6.29
N ASN A 90 -4.00 3.01 5.05
CA ASN A 90 -3.75 3.80 3.85
C ASN A 90 -4.79 4.94 3.70
N PRO A 91 -4.68 5.82 2.68
CA PRO A 91 -5.59 6.93 2.48
C PRO A 91 -7.06 6.53 2.54
N PHE A 92 -7.80 7.32 3.33
CA PHE A 92 -9.24 7.29 3.42
C PHE A 92 -9.70 8.74 3.52
N PHE A 93 -10.32 9.24 2.46
CA PHE A 93 -10.69 10.65 2.31
C PHE A 93 -11.93 10.93 3.17
N ALA A 94 -11.72 11.35 4.41
CA ALA A 94 -12.75 11.73 5.36
C ALA A 94 -12.34 13.00 6.14
N VAL A 95 -13.32 13.65 6.77
CA VAL A 95 -13.06 14.78 7.68
C VAL A 95 -12.47 14.29 9.00
N ASP A 96 -12.90 13.12 9.45
CA ASP A 96 -12.40 12.46 10.65
C ASP A 96 -10.97 11.94 10.46
N ASP A 97 -10.18 12.01 11.52
CA ASP A 97 -8.86 11.39 11.59
C ASP A 97 -9.03 9.89 11.90
N ILE A 98 -8.80 9.05 10.89
CA ILE A 98 -9.00 7.60 10.96
C ILE A 98 -7.64 6.90 10.99
N GLU A 99 -7.37 6.16 12.07
CA GLU A 99 -6.09 5.45 12.21
C GLU A 99 -6.15 4.03 11.65
N ALA A 100 -7.27 3.32 11.88
CA ALA A 100 -7.38 1.92 11.45
C ALA A 100 -8.81 1.46 11.16
N LEU A 101 -9.00 0.82 10.01
CA LEU A 101 -10.28 0.21 9.62
C LEU A 101 -10.12 -1.31 9.43
N CYS A 102 -11.04 -2.09 9.98
CA CYS A 102 -11.03 -3.54 9.74
C CYS A 102 -11.63 -3.88 8.36
N PRO A 103 -11.14 -4.92 7.67
CA PRO A 103 -11.60 -5.30 6.34
C PRO A 103 -13.11 -5.49 6.23
N TRP A 104 -13.77 -5.97 7.30
CA TRP A 104 -15.22 -6.18 7.28
C TRP A 104 -16.04 -4.90 7.22
N CYS A 105 -15.58 -3.81 7.86
CA CYS A 105 -16.26 -2.50 7.77
C CYS A 105 -16.03 -1.80 6.43
N ILE A 106 -14.93 -2.14 5.74
CA ILE A 106 -14.68 -1.71 4.37
C ILE A 106 -15.65 -2.47 3.45
N ALA A 107 -15.63 -3.80 3.51
CA ALA A 107 -16.39 -4.65 2.60
C ALA A 107 -17.92 -4.44 2.66
N ASP A 108 -18.46 -4.16 3.84
CA ASP A 108 -19.90 -3.91 4.01
C ASP A 108 -20.31 -2.43 3.88
N GLY A 109 -19.35 -1.54 3.60
CA GLY A 109 -19.59 -0.10 3.38
C GLY A 109 -19.80 0.73 4.65
N LYS A 110 -19.82 0.11 5.85
CA LYS A 110 -20.08 0.85 7.10
C LYS A 110 -19.03 1.91 7.40
N ALA A 111 -17.77 1.70 7.00
CA ALA A 111 -16.72 2.70 7.20
C ALA A 111 -17.01 3.95 6.36
N ALA A 112 -17.27 3.79 5.07
CA ALA A 112 -17.63 4.89 4.17
C ALA A 112 -18.91 5.61 4.62
N GLU A 113 -19.96 4.86 4.95
CA GLU A 113 -21.23 5.42 5.43
C GLU A 113 -21.06 6.23 6.72
N LYS A 114 -20.32 5.70 7.69
CA LYS A 114 -20.17 6.33 9.02
C LYS A 114 -19.36 7.62 8.97
N PHE A 115 -18.34 7.67 8.13
CA PHE A 115 -17.38 8.78 8.08
C PHE A 115 -17.57 9.67 6.86
N GLU A 116 -18.60 9.42 6.06
CA GLU A 116 -18.88 10.14 4.80
C GLU A 116 -17.62 10.25 3.92
N GLY A 117 -16.86 9.15 3.85
CA GLY A 117 -15.53 9.11 3.24
C GLY A 117 -15.35 8.01 2.21
N SER A 118 -14.26 8.10 1.44
CA SER A 118 -13.95 7.15 0.37
C SER A 118 -12.51 6.64 0.45
N PHE A 119 -12.29 5.41 -0.03
CA PHE A 119 -10.98 4.77 -0.15
C PHE A 119 -10.26 5.10 -1.47
N GLN A 120 -11.01 5.62 -2.44
CA GLN A 120 -10.52 6.09 -3.74
C GLN A 120 -11.28 7.37 -4.09
N ASP A 121 -10.58 8.33 -4.69
CA ASP A 121 -11.17 9.56 -5.19
C ASP A 121 -12.00 9.29 -6.46
N ASP A 122 -13.26 9.75 -6.49
CA ASP A 122 -14.25 9.40 -7.52
C ASP A 122 -14.01 10.12 -8.86
N ILE A 123 -13.17 11.16 -8.87
CA ILE A 123 -12.71 11.84 -10.10
C ILE A 123 -11.37 11.29 -10.61
N SER A 124 -10.63 10.56 -9.78
CA SER A 124 -9.32 9.97 -10.13
C SER A 124 -9.48 8.51 -10.54
N VAL A 125 -10.40 8.24 -11.46
CA VAL A 125 -10.67 6.90 -12.00
C VAL A 125 -11.02 6.98 -13.48
N ASP A 126 -10.79 5.89 -14.21
CA ASP A 126 -11.34 5.73 -15.55
C ASP A 126 -12.88 5.72 -15.51
N ALA A 127 -13.51 6.29 -16.54
CA ALA A 127 -14.95 6.32 -16.63
C ALA A 127 -15.55 4.92 -16.84
N VAL A 128 -16.51 4.56 -15.98
CA VAL A 128 -17.34 3.35 -16.09
C VAL A 128 -18.81 3.74 -16.12
N ASN A 129 -19.60 3.13 -17.00
CA ASN A 129 -21.01 3.53 -17.21
C ASN A 129 -21.94 3.20 -16.03
N ASP A 130 -21.53 2.25 -15.18
CA ASP A 130 -22.33 1.71 -14.09
C ASP A 130 -21.90 2.35 -12.76
N LYS A 131 -22.81 3.13 -12.17
CA LYS A 131 -22.56 3.84 -10.92
C LYS A 131 -22.35 2.89 -9.74
N ASP A 132 -22.98 1.73 -9.73
CA ASP A 132 -22.85 0.78 -8.62
C ASP A 132 -21.43 0.21 -8.54
N LYS A 133 -20.75 0.10 -9.70
CA LYS A 133 -19.34 -0.29 -9.77
C LYS A 133 -18.42 0.78 -9.20
N LEU A 134 -18.72 2.06 -9.45
CA LEU A 134 -18.00 3.18 -8.86
C LEU A 134 -18.19 3.19 -7.34
N MET A 135 -19.42 3.05 -6.86
CA MET A 135 -19.68 2.99 -5.41
C MET A 135 -18.96 1.80 -4.75
N GLU A 136 -18.95 0.62 -5.38
CA GLU A 136 -18.18 -0.53 -4.89
C GLU A 136 -16.67 -0.24 -4.79
N LEU A 137 -16.13 0.46 -5.78
CA LEU A 137 -14.72 0.85 -5.79
C LEU A 137 -14.43 1.84 -4.65
N ILE A 138 -15.13 2.97 -4.60
CA ILE A 138 -14.75 4.07 -3.72
C ILE A 138 -15.16 3.84 -2.26
N GLU A 139 -16.22 3.07 -1.98
CA GLU A 139 -16.73 2.88 -0.61
C GLU A 139 -16.41 1.50 -0.01
N ARG A 140 -16.18 0.49 -0.86
CA ARG A 140 -16.13 -0.92 -0.43
C ARG A 140 -14.87 -1.66 -0.85
N THR A 141 -13.90 -0.97 -1.44
CA THR A 141 -12.61 -1.54 -1.84
C THR A 141 -11.49 -0.79 -1.13
N PRO A 142 -10.52 -1.47 -0.48
CA PRO A 142 -9.35 -0.79 0.07
C PRO A 142 -8.51 -0.16 -1.05
N GLY A 143 -8.06 1.06 -0.83
CA GLY A 143 -7.17 1.78 -1.75
C GLY A 143 -5.78 1.16 -1.86
N TYR A 144 -4.95 1.75 -2.71
CA TYR A 144 -3.49 1.57 -2.73
C TYR A 144 -2.82 2.91 -2.41
N ASN A 145 -1.49 2.95 -2.27
CA ASN A 145 -0.76 4.18 -2.01
C ASN A 145 0.01 4.60 -3.27
N GLY A 146 -0.31 5.78 -3.79
CA GLY A 146 0.45 6.46 -4.84
C GLY A 146 1.60 7.30 -4.28
N TRP A 147 2.53 7.74 -5.13
CA TRP A 147 3.35 8.90 -4.79
C TRP A 147 2.54 10.19 -4.90
N GLN A 148 1.66 10.22 -5.90
CA GLN A 148 0.68 11.27 -6.14
C GLN A 148 -0.73 10.73 -5.90
N GLN A 149 -1.75 11.51 -6.26
CA GLN A 149 -3.14 11.08 -6.22
C GLN A 149 -3.31 9.75 -6.99
N GLU A 150 -3.82 8.73 -6.30
CA GLU A 150 -4.07 7.42 -6.88
C GLU A 150 -5.07 7.51 -8.02
N TYR A 151 -4.82 6.77 -9.10
CA TYR A 151 -5.69 6.71 -10.27
C TYR A 151 -6.10 5.27 -10.59
N TRP A 152 -7.41 4.99 -10.57
CA TRP A 152 -7.91 3.63 -10.77
C TRP A 152 -8.29 3.34 -12.23
N LEU A 153 -7.62 2.35 -12.84
CA LEU A 153 -7.84 1.99 -14.24
C LEU A 153 -9.05 1.08 -14.44
N ALA A 154 -9.72 1.23 -15.59
CA ALA A 154 -10.87 0.43 -15.99
C ALA A 154 -10.67 -0.16 -17.39
N HIS A 155 -11.19 -1.36 -17.63
CA HIS A 155 -11.17 -2.00 -18.95
C HIS A 155 -12.40 -2.89 -19.10
N CYS A 156 -12.91 -3.04 -20.33
CA CYS A 156 -14.16 -3.73 -20.60
C CYS A 156 -15.38 -3.16 -19.84
N ASN A 157 -15.41 -1.84 -19.59
CA ASN A 157 -16.49 -1.14 -18.87
C ASN A 157 -16.68 -1.67 -17.43
N ASP A 158 -15.58 -2.02 -16.77
CA ASP A 158 -15.49 -2.38 -15.36
C ASP A 158 -14.10 -1.99 -14.82
N TYR A 159 -13.99 -1.76 -13.50
CA TYR A 159 -12.70 -1.43 -12.90
C TYR A 159 -11.77 -2.64 -12.89
N CYS A 160 -10.49 -2.38 -13.13
CA CYS A 160 -9.47 -3.42 -13.06
C CYS A 160 -9.14 -3.75 -11.60
N ALA A 161 -8.70 -4.99 -11.37
CA ALA A 161 -8.17 -5.40 -10.08
C ALA A 161 -6.73 -4.88 -9.92
N PHE A 162 -6.45 -4.16 -8.84
CA PHE A 162 -5.09 -3.79 -8.46
C PHE A 162 -4.31 -5.04 -8.05
N LYS A 163 -3.15 -5.24 -8.68
CA LYS A 163 -2.29 -6.42 -8.51
C LYS A 163 -1.02 -6.12 -7.71
N GLY A 164 -0.65 -4.85 -7.55
CA GLY A 164 0.47 -4.43 -6.73
C GLY A 164 1.39 -3.43 -7.42
N TYR A 165 2.46 -3.12 -6.69
CA TYR A 165 3.53 -2.23 -7.10
C TYR A 165 4.54 -2.98 -7.97
N VAL A 166 5.01 -2.35 -9.05
CA VAL A 166 5.90 -2.97 -10.04
C VAL A 166 6.94 -1.99 -10.57
N GLY A 167 8.11 -2.52 -10.94
CA GLY A 167 9.11 -1.87 -11.77
C GLY A 167 9.17 -2.48 -13.17
N TRP A 168 10.17 -2.07 -13.96
CA TRP A 168 10.40 -2.62 -15.28
C TRP A 168 10.63 -4.15 -15.27
N GLN A 169 11.34 -4.67 -14.27
CA GLN A 169 11.71 -6.09 -14.20
C GLN A 169 10.49 -7.01 -14.08
N GLU A 170 9.43 -6.53 -13.42
CA GLU A 170 8.19 -7.27 -13.22
C GLU A 170 7.29 -7.22 -14.46
N ILE A 171 7.31 -6.11 -15.23
CA ILE A 171 6.41 -5.93 -16.37
C ILE A 171 7.02 -6.33 -17.73
N GLU A 172 8.35 -6.30 -17.89
CA GLU A 172 9.03 -6.68 -19.14
C GLU A 172 8.60 -8.07 -19.67
N PRO A 173 8.47 -9.11 -18.81
CA PRO A 173 8.02 -10.43 -19.27
C PRO A 173 6.53 -10.50 -19.63
N LEU A 174 5.76 -9.44 -19.34
CA LEU A 174 4.29 -9.42 -19.45
C LEU A 174 3.79 -8.47 -20.55
N LEU A 175 4.68 -7.83 -21.32
CA LEU A 175 4.30 -6.76 -22.27
C LEU A 175 3.22 -7.17 -23.29
N ASP A 176 3.23 -8.43 -23.75
CA ASP A 176 2.24 -8.97 -24.70
C ASP A 176 0.86 -9.24 -24.06
N GLN A 177 0.79 -9.21 -22.73
CA GLN A 177 -0.42 -9.39 -21.93
C GLN A 177 -1.07 -8.07 -21.54
N PHE A 178 -0.49 -6.91 -21.86
CA PHE A 178 -1.18 -5.63 -21.69
C PHE A 178 -2.29 -5.43 -22.71
N ALA A 179 -3.33 -4.68 -22.34
CA ALA A 179 -4.39 -4.31 -23.27
C ALA A 179 -3.87 -3.27 -24.28
N ASP A 180 -3.24 -2.21 -23.78
CA ASP A 180 -2.58 -1.16 -24.56
C ASP A 180 -1.65 -0.34 -23.64
N ILE A 181 -0.41 -0.81 -23.47
CA ILE A 181 0.55 -0.15 -22.57
C ILE A 181 0.97 1.24 -23.07
N GLU A 182 1.00 1.50 -24.37
CA GLU A 182 1.41 2.81 -24.89
C GLU A 182 0.33 3.87 -24.59
N SER A 183 -0.94 3.52 -24.73
CA SER A 183 -2.05 4.40 -24.33
C SER A 183 -2.08 4.65 -22.82
N ASP A 184 -1.79 3.63 -22.02
CA ASP A 184 -1.67 3.75 -20.56
C ASP A 184 -0.58 4.76 -20.17
N LEU A 185 0.62 4.61 -20.74
CA LEU A 185 1.73 5.51 -20.46
C LEU A 185 1.45 6.95 -20.91
N ALA A 186 0.82 7.12 -22.08
CA ALA A 186 0.43 8.42 -22.60
C ALA A 186 -0.57 9.14 -21.69
N SER A 187 -1.47 8.39 -21.05
CA SER A 187 -2.53 8.94 -20.18
C SER A 187 -2.02 9.29 -18.78
N ALA A 188 -1.04 8.56 -18.26
CA ALA A 188 -0.46 8.82 -16.94
C ALA A 188 0.47 10.05 -16.93
N GLY A 189 1.49 10.05 -17.80
CA GLY A 189 2.49 11.13 -17.82
C GLY A 189 3.34 11.24 -19.08
N GLY A 190 3.09 10.38 -20.09
CA GLY A 190 3.71 10.49 -21.41
C GLY A 190 5.09 9.86 -21.57
N LEU A 191 5.54 8.98 -20.65
CA LEU A 191 6.74 8.18 -20.87
C LEU A 191 6.54 7.26 -22.08
N ARG A 192 7.59 7.04 -22.87
CA ARG A 192 7.58 6.01 -23.91
C ARG A 192 7.94 4.67 -23.31
N LEU A 193 7.45 3.58 -23.90
CA LEU A 193 7.81 2.22 -23.47
C LEU A 193 9.33 2.00 -23.39
N THR A 194 10.11 2.60 -24.31
CA THR A 194 11.58 2.53 -24.34
C THR A 194 12.26 3.23 -23.17
N GLU A 195 11.55 4.07 -22.42
CA GLU A 195 12.08 4.83 -21.29
C GLU A 195 11.88 4.10 -19.96
N LEU A 196 10.90 3.18 -19.87
CA LEU A 196 10.60 2.44 -18.65
C LEU A 196 11.80 1.73 -18.03
N PRO A 197 12.71 1.07 -18.77
CA PRO A 197 13.88 0.42 -18.17
C PRO A 197 14.78 1.36 -17.35
N ASN A 198 14.76 2.66 -17.64
CA ASN A 198 15.61 3.66 -16.97
C ASN A 198 14.93 4.24 -15.73
N TYR A 199 13.61 4.37 -15.74
CA TYR A 199 12.85 5.10 -14.74
C TYR A 199 12.04 4.18 -13.82
N LEU A 200 11.27 3.25 -14.39
CA LEU A 200 10.25 2.47 -13.66
C LEU A 200 10.91 1.44 -12.75
N LYS A 201 10.82 1.67 -11.44
CA LYS A 201 11.43 0.82 -10.40
C LYS A 201 10.44 0.65 -9.27
N ASP A 202 10.26 -0.60 -8.84
CA ASP A 202 9.50 -0.85 -7.62
C ASP A 202 10.19 -0.19 -6.43
N ASN A 203 9.41 0.61 -5.69
CA ASN A 203 9.87 1.49 -4.61
C ASN A 203 10.95 2.51 -5.06
N GLY A 204 10.87 2.98 -6.31
CA GLY A 204 11.72 4.04 -6.85
C GLY A 204 10.95 5.33 -7.13
N SER A 205 11.69 6.37 -7.54
CA SER A 205 11.11 7.68 -7.87
C SER A 205 10.05 7.60 -8.98
N CYS A 206 10.12 6.64 -9.91
CA CYS A 206 9.01 6.30 -10.79
C CYS A 206 8.47 4.93 -10.42
N GLN A 207 7.28 4.89 -9.81
CA GLN A 207 6.62 3.67 -9.35
C GLN A 207 5.55 3.23 -10.34
N GLY A 208 5.50 1.95 -10.68
CA GLY A 208 4.40 1.36 -11.45
C GLY A 208 3.34 0.75 -10.55
N TYR A 209 2.09 0.85 -10.99
CA TYR A 209 0.89 0.30 -10.35
C TYR A 209 0.22 -0.65 -11.36
N LEU A 210 0.31 -1.94 -11.11
CA LEU A 210 -0.19 -2.96 -12.02
C LEU A 210 -1.68 -3.23 -11.77
N PHE A 211 -2.46 -3.16 -12.82
CA PHE A 211 -3.88 -3.50 -12.81
C PHE A 211 -4.16 -4.65 -13.79
N GLN A 212 -5.17 -5.46 -13.49
CA GLN A 212 -5.62 -6.54 -14.36
C GLN A 212 -7.12 -6.45 -14.60
N CYS A 213 -7.53 -6.46 -15.86
CA CYS A 213 -8.93 -6.50 -16.23
C CYS A 213 -9.56 -7.83 -15.75
N ILE A 214 -10.60 -7.73 -14.95
CA ILE A 214 -11.34 -8.89 -14.42
C ILE A 214 -12.19 -9.61 -15.48
N CYS A 215 -12.37 -9.02 -16.66
CA CYS A 215 -13.16 -9.61 -17.75
C CYS A 215 -12.29 -10.39 -18.75
N CYS A 216 -11.17 -9.80 -19.18
CA CYS A 216 -10.31 -10.37 -20.23
C CYS A 216 -8.90 -10.74 -19.77
N ASN A 217 -8.57 -10.51 -18.49
CA ASN A 217 -7.28 -10.79 -17.85
C ASN A 217 -6.08 -10.01 -18.41
N LYS A 218 -6.30 -9.06 -19.33
CA LYS A 218 -5.24 -8.17 -19.83
C LYS A 218 -4.79 -7.19 -18.75
N TYR A 219 -3.49 -6.91 -18.73
CA TYR A 219 -2.90 -5.95 -17.81
C TYR A 219 -3.07 -4.50 -18.30
N ARG A 220 -3.05 -3.60 -17.34
CA ARG A 220 -3.02 -2.14 -17.50
C ARG A 220 -1.98 -1.58 -16.52
N LEU A 221 -1.34 -0.47 -16.88
CA LEU A 221 -0.29 0.14 -16.06
C LEU A 221 -0.65 1.60 -15.74
N TYR A 222 -0.56 1.98 -14.47
CA TYR A 222 -0.41 3.38 -14.10
C TYR A 222 0.98 3.60 -13.52
N TYR A 223 1.47 4.84 -13.53
CA TYR A 223 2.72 5.21 -12.86
C TYR A 223 2.68 6.68 -12.48
N ASP A 224 3.46 7.06 -11.49
CA ASP A 224 3.68 8.45 -11.09
C ASP A 224 5.13 8.66 -10.60
N PHE A 225 5.40 9.87 -10.07
CA PHE A 225 6.68 10.23 -9.48
C PHE A 225 6.52 10.89 -8.10
N ASP A 226 7.52 10.70 -7.22
CA ASP A 226 7.62 11.32 -5.87
C ASP A 226 7.87 12.84 -5.84
#